data_AF-A0A1J5QEZ6-F1
#
_entry.id   AF-A0A1J5QEZ6-F1
#
_cell.length_a   1.000
_cell.length_b   1.000
_cell.length_c   1.000
_cell.angle_alpha   90.00
_cell.angle_beta   90.00
_cell.angle_gamma   90.00
#
_symmetry.space_group_name_H-M   'P 1'
#
loop_
_entity.id
_entity.type
_entity.pdbx_description
1 polymer ?
#
loop_
_entity_poly.entity_id
_entity_poly.type
_entity_poly.pdbx_seq_one_letter_code
_entity_poly.pdbx_strand_id
1 'polypeptide(L)'
;MVRRLWMFGIASLLVSVCLPAQAVLDPDLPRQADPMVLGIVLDHTESDQNAFGIRLAPEDPDSTHPRMALCNHGKHEQLIIEFYERDTASVISELRVERVQTPHADCIVPPQHIERFMSGKGIHLGMSRKEVINILGKGYEEHAYPEEQIISYRIDDKDSPMLQRHNAPGYYGQYYFKANRLVRFEMGFDFP
;
A
#
# COMPACT_ATOMS: atom_id res chain seq x y z
N MET A 1 50.41 32.77 -34.38
CA MET A 1 50.70 31.93 -33.20
C MET A 1 50.11 32.62 -31.95
N VAL A 2 48.83 32.44 -31.64
CA VAL A 2 48.24 32.61 -30.29
C VAL A 2 46.98 31.75 -30.25
N ARG A 3 46.98 30.70 -29.41
CA ARG A 3 45.83 29.82 -29.15
C ARG A 3 44.97 30.46 -28.05
N ARG A 4 43.65 30.54 -28.24
CA ARG A 4 42.68 30.74 -27.14
C ARG A 4 41.88 29.46 -26.98
N LEU A 5 42.16 28.75 -25.90
CA LEU A 5 41.46 27.55 -25.46
C LEU A 5 40.21 28.01 -24.69
N TRP A 6 39.01 27.70 -25.18
CA TRP A 6 37.78 27.85 -24.40
C TRP A 6 37.52 26.53 -23.67
N MET A 7 37.67 26.54 -22.34
CA MET A 7 37.16 25.47 -21.48
C MET A 7 35.68 25.74 -21.23
N PHE A 8 34.80 24.99 -21.88
CA PHE A 8 33.42 24.86 -21.44
C PHE A 8 33.37 23.74 -20.39
N GLY A 9 33.40 24.12 -19.11
CA GLY A 9 33.01 23.25 -18.02
C GLY A 9 31.49 23.15 -18.01
N ILE A 10 30.94 22.06 -18.53
CA ILE A 10 29.53 21.73 -18.37
C ILE A 10 29.39 21.08 -17.00
N ALA A 11 28.77 21.82 -16.08
CA ALA A 11 28.42 21.35 -14.75
C ALA A 11 27.46 20.17 -14.86
N SER A 12 27.84 19.03 -14.30
CA SER A 12 26.96 17.89 -14.10
C SER A 12 25.83 18.30 -13.16
N LEU A 13 24.63 18.53 -13.71
CA LEU A 13 23.39 18.61 -12.95
C LEU A 13 23.16 17.25 -12.29
N LEU A 14 23.49 17.15 -11.01
CA LEU A 14 22.98 16.09 -10.15
C LEU A 14 21.47 16.30 -10.05
N VAL A 15 20.73 15.52 -10.85
CA VAL A 15 19.29 15.34 -10.65
C VAL A 15 19.14 14.67 -9.28
N SER A 16 18.84 15.49 -8.27
CA SER A 16 18.45 15.00 -6.96
C SER A 16 17.08 14.35 -7.15
N VAL A 17 17.07 13.02 -7.20
CA VAL A 17 15.83 12.26 -7.09
C VAL A 17 15.36 12.48 -5.66
N CYS A 18 14.42 13.41 -5.47
CA CYS A 18 13.62 13.48 -4.26
C CYS A 18 12.85 12.16 -4.16
N LEU A 19 13.41 11.21 -3.41
CA LEU A 19 12.62 10.12 -2.88
C LEU A 19 11.47 10.75 -2.10
N PRO A 20 10.21 10.34 -2.31
CA PRO A 20 9.11 10.78 -1.46
C PRO A 20 9.47 10.38 -0.02
N ALA A 21 8.96 11.18 0.92
CA ALA A 21 9.18 11.10 2.36
C ALA A 21 9.50 9.68 2.82
N GLN A 22 10.61 9.52 3.54
CA GLN A 22 10.94 8.28 4.22
C GLN A 22 9.70 7.87 5.01
N ALA A 23 8.95 6.89 4.50
CA ALA A 23 7.89 6.25 5.25
C ALA A 23 8.51 5.90 6.59
N VAL A 24 8.00 6.51 7.66
CA VAL A 24 8.58 6.39 8.99
C VAL A 24 8.68 4.90 9.28
N LEU A 25 9.89 4.36 9.21
CA LEU A 25 10.16 2.97 9.55
C LEU A 25 9.90 2.88 11.04
N ASP A 26 8.69 2.47 11.37
CA ASP A 26 8.29 2.20 12.73
C ASP A 26 9.17 1.05 13.28
N PRO A 27 10.10 1.33 14.21
CA PRO A 27 11.03 0.33 14.71
C PRO A 27 10.33 -0.76 15.51
N ASP A 28 9.12 -0.49 16.00
CA ASP A 28 8.29 -1.40 16.79
C ASP A 28 7.23 -2.09 15.93
N LEU A 29 7.26 -1.90 14.60
CA LEU A 29 6.31 -2.54 13.70
C LEU A 29 6.50 -4.06 13.74
N PRO A 30 5.48 -4.84 14.17
CA PRO A 30 5.59 -6.27 14.20
C PRO A 30 5.89 -6.83 12.81
N ARG A 31 6.64 -7.93 12.74
CA ARG A 31 7.01 -8.52 11.45
C ARG A 31 5.79 -8.87 10.59
N GLN A 32 4.68 -9.22 11.23
CA GLN A 32 3.40 -9.58 10.63
C GLN A 32 2.63 -8.39 10.02
N ALA A 33 2.95 -7.16 10.42
CA ALA A 33 2.26 -5.96 9.95
C ALA A 33 3.00 -5.28 8.80
N ASP A 34 2.28 -4.79 7.80
CA ASP A 34 2.87 -4.07 6.67
C ASP A 34 1.89 -2.97 6.23
N PRO A 35 1.77 -1.86 6.97
CA PRO A 35 0.65 -0.92 6.86
C PRO A 35 0.76 0.03 5.65
N MET A 36 1.41 -0.40 4.57
CA MET A 36 1.77 0.46 3.45
C MET A 36 1.64 -0.24 2.10
N VAL A 37 1.14 0.48 1.09
CA VAL A 37 1.22 0.10 -0.33
C VAL A 37 1.76 1.28 -1.12
N LEU A 38 2.91 1.09 -1.78
CA LEU A 38 3.61 2.13 -2.55
C LEU A 38 3.67 3.49 -1.80
N GLY A 39 4.12 3.54 -0.56
CA GLY A 39 4.21 4.82 0.17
C GLY A 39 2.89 5.39 0.69
N ILE A 40 1.74 4.82 0.34
CA ILE A 40 0.45 5.13 0.97
C ILE A 40 0.38 4.32 2.26
N VAL A 41 0.39 5.01 3.40
CA VAL A 41 0.43 4.42 4.75
C VAL A 41 -0.93 4.57 5.42
N LEU A 42 -1.41 3.48 6.04
CA LEU A 42 -2.62 3.47 6.86
C LEU A 42 -2.54 4.52 7.98
N ASP A 43 -3.67 5.17 8.27
CA ASP A 43 -3.83 6.13 9.38
C ASP A 43 -2.76 7.25 9.42
N HIS A 44 -2.23 7.64 8.25
CA HIS A 44 -1.23 8.70 8.13
C HIS A 44 -1.70 9.77 7.15
N THR A 45 -2.13 10.92 7.66
CA THR A 45 -2.77 12.00 6.89
C THR A 45 -1.87 12.59 5.79
N GLU A 46 -0.55 12.46 5.90
CA GLU A 46 0.37 12.91 4.84
C GLU A 46 0.33 12.01 3.60
N SER A 47 -0.08 10.74 3.73
CA SER A 47 -0.28 9.83 2.59
C SER A 47 -1.33 10.36 1.61
N ASP A 48 -2.28 11.15 2.11
CA ASP A 48 -3.45 11.58 1.35
C ASP A 48 -3.17 12.80 0.45
N GLN A 49 -2.13 13.56 0.76
CA GLN A 49 -1.97 14.91 0.23
C GLN A 49 -1.39 14.95 -1.18
N ASN A 50 -0.55 13.98 -1.58
CA ASN A 50 -0.01 13.89 -2.93
C ASN A 50 0.65 12.52 -3.22
N ALA A 51 -0.11 11.43 -3.14
CA ALA A 51 0.39 10.13 -3.59
C ALA A 51 0.42 10.12 -5.13
N PHE A 52 1.57 9.84 -5.75
CA PHE A 52 1.68 9.65 -7.20
C PHE A 52 1.24 10.83 -8.09
N GLY A 53 1.23 12.06 -7.58
CA GLY A 53 0.74 13.22 -8.33
C GLY A 53 -0.79 13.33 -8.36
N ILE A 54 -1.48 12.58 -7.50
CA ILE A 54 -2.92 12.67 -7.29
C ILE A 54 -3.20 12.94 -5.81
N ARG A 55 -4.30 13.66 -5.57
CA ARG A 55 -4.86 13.79 -4.22
C ARG A 55 -5.72 12.57 -3.95
N LEU A 56 -5.50 11.91 -2.82
CA LEU A 56 -6.37 10.82 -2.38
C LEU A 56 -7.61 11.42 -1.70
N ALA A 57 -8.78 10.99 -2.14
CA ALA A 57 -10.07 11.37 -1.58
C ALA A 57 -11.12 10.32 -2.01
N PRO A 58 -12.12 10.05 -1.17
CA PRO A 58 -13.20 9.14 -1.55
C PRO A 58 -13.97 9.68 -2.76
N GLU A 59 -14.36 8.76 -3.65
CA GLU A 59 -15.21 9.06 -4.81
C GLU A 59 -16.63 9.44 -4.39
N ASP A 60 -17.15 8.75 -3.38
CA ASP A 60 -18.42 9.02 -2.71
C ASP A 60 -18.17 9.18 -1.20
N PRO A 61 -17.97 10.42 -0.71
CA PRO A 61 -17.70 10.69 0.70
C PRO A 61 -18.89 10.38 1.62
N ASP A 62 -20.11 10.36 1.09
CA ASP A 62 -21.34 10.09 1.86
C ASP A 62 -21.66 8.58 1.93
N SER A 63 -20.84 7.74 1.29
CA SER A 63 -20.97 6.29 1.34
C SER A 63 -20.73 5.76 2.75
N THR A 64 -21.35 4.62 3.10
CA THR A 64 -21.04 3.91 4.35
C THR A 64 -19.59 3.39 4.38
N HIS A 65 -19.00 3.15 3.20
CA HIS A 65 -17.60 2.77 3.03
C HIS A 65 -16.97 3.66 1.97
N PRO A 66 -16.62 4.92 2.32
CA PRO A 66 -16.01 5.86 1.38
C PRO A 66 -14.69 5.28 0.87
N ARG A 67 -14.53 5.26 -0.45
CA ARG A 67 -13.36 4.62 -1.07
C ARG A 67 -12.96 5.30 -2.36
N MET A 68 -11.75 4.99 -2.80
CA MET A 68 -11.27 5.28 -4.16
C MET A 68 -10.50 4.10 -4.72
N ALA A 69 -10.46 3.97 -6.04
CA ALA A 69 -9.67 2.94 -6.71
C ALA A 69 -8.60 3.55 -7.61
N LEU A 70 -7.37 3.04 -7.49
CA LEU A 70 -6.25 3.35 -8.38
C LEU A 70 -5.91 2.14 -9.23
N CYS A 71 -5.67 2.33 -10.52
CA CYS A 71 -5.16 1.27 -11.40
C CYS A 71 -3.70 1.49 -11.76
N ASN A 72 -2.97 0.39 -11.92
CA ASN A 72 -1.66 0.43 -12.54
C ASN A 72 -1.79 0.83 -14.03
N HIS A 73 -0.69 1.17 -14.68
CA HIS A 73 -0.70 1.72 -16.05
C HIS A 73 -1.43 0.82 -17.05
N GLY A 74 -1.25 -0.51 -16.93
CA GLY A 74 -1.89 -1.51 -17.80
C GLY A 74 -3.34 -1.88 -17.42
N LYS A 75 -3.90 -1.32 -16.33
CA LYS A 75 -5.21 -1.69 -15.78
C LYS A 75 -5.38 -3.20 -15.53
N HIS A 76 -4.33 -3.83 -15.02
CA HIS A 76 -4.34 -5.25 -14.65
C HIS A 76 -4.41 -5.46 -13.14
N GLU A 77 -4.02 -4.46 -12.37
CA GLU A 77 -4.08 -4.43 -10.91
C GLU A 77 -4.79 -3.15 -10.48
N GLN A 78 -5.51 -3.24 -9.37
CA GLN A 78 -6.07 -2.08 -8.70
C GLN A 78 -5.69 -2.06 -7.21
N LEU A 79 -5.48 -0.86 -6.69
CA LEU A 79 -5.40 -0.54 -5.28
C LEU A 79 -6.69 0.18 -4.88
N ILE A 80 -7.48 -0.44 -4.02
CA ILE A 80 -8.64 0.14 -3.38
C ILE A 80 -8.20 0.70 -2.03
N ILE A 81 -8.57 1.95 -1.78
CA ILE A 81 -8.24 2.70 -0.58
C ILE A 81 -9.57 3.01 0.09
N GLU A 82 -9.80 2.46 1.28
CA GLU A 82 -10.98 2.75 2.09
C GLU A 82 -10.62 3.82 3.13
N PHE A 83 -11.55 4.74 3.34
CA PHE A 83 -11.42 5.82 4.31
C PHE A 83 -12.40 5.60 5.46
N TYR A 84 -11.96 5.95 6.67
CA TYR A 84 -12.81 6.03 7.85
C TYR A 84 -12.87 7.48 8.34
N GLU A 85 -14.07 7.97 8.65
CA GLU A 85 -14.28 9.31 9.18
C GLU A 85 -14.03 9.31 10.70
N ARG A 86 -13.06 10.13 11.14
CA ARG A 86 -12.89 10.51 12.54
C ARG A 86 -13.43 11.92 12.75
N ASP A 87 -13.65 12.31 14.01
CA ASP A 87 -14.23 13.60 14.44
C ASP A 87 -13.73 14.86 13.71
N THR A 88 -12.50 14.85 13.18
CA THR A 88 -11.87 16.03 12.56
C THR A 88 -11.22 15.78 11.20
N ALA A 89 -11.16 14.53 10.72
CA ALA A 89 -10.53 14.17 9.45
C ALA A 89 -10.89 12.74 9.01
N SER A 90 -10.89 12.51 7.70
CA SER A 90 -10.86 11.14 7.15
C SER A 90 -9.43 10.60 7.22
N VAL A 91 -9.31 9.31 7.54
CA VAL A 91 -8.03 8.58 7.53
C VAL A 91 -8.15 7.35 6.64
N ILE A 92 -7.05 6.88 6.06
CA ILE A 92 -7.03 5.60 5.35
C ILE A 92 -7.14 4.46 6.37
N SER A 93 -8.20 3.67 6.26
CA SER A 93 -8.50 2.55 7.15
C SER A 93 -8.06 1.20 6.59
N GLU A 94 -8.17 1.02 5.26
CA GLU A 94 -7.83 -0.22 4.57
C GLU A 94 -7.15 0.07 3.23
N LEU A 95 -6.17 -0.78 2.90
CA LEU A 95 -5.57 -0.86 1.59
C LEU A 95 -5.79 -2.28 1.05
N ARG A 96 -6.39 -2.38 -0.13
CA ARG A 96 -6.63 -3.67 -0.81
C ARG A 96 -6.05 -3.64 -2.21
N VAL A 97 -5.22 -4.61 -2.54
CA VAL A 97 -4.67 -4.81 -3.88
C VAL A 97 -5.22 -6.09 -4.48
N GLU A 98 -5.76 -6.00 -5.68
CA GLU A 98 -6.30 -7.16 -6.40
C GLU A 98 -6.16 -7.02 -7.92
N ARG A 99 -6.37 -8.14 -8.62
CA ARG A 99 -6.42 -8.13 -10.09
C ARG A 99 -7.70 -7.49 -10.58
N VAL A 100 -7.59 -6.67 -11.61
CA VAL A 100 -8.74 -6.18 -12.37
C VAL A 100 -9.36 -7.34 -13.13
N GLN A 101 -10.62 -7.66 -12.83
CA GLN A 101 -11.34 -8.76 -13.47
C GLN A 101 -12.04 -8.35 -14.78
N THR A 102 -12.36 -7.06 -14.92
CA THR A 102 -13.09 -6.52 -16.08
C THR A 102 -12.29 -5.43 -16.78
N PRO A 103 -12.28 -5.37 -18.13
CA PRO A 103 -11.54 -4.34 -18.87
C PRO A 103 -11.97 -2.89 -18.59
N HIS A 104 -13.12 -2.72 -17.93
CA HIS A 104 -13.75 -1.43 -17.62
C HIS A 104 -13.74 -1.13 -16.11
N ALA A 105 -12.71 -1.56 -15.37
CA ALA A 105 -12.56 -1.12 -13.98
C ALA A 105 -12.63 0.41 -13.90
N ASP A 106 -13.54 0.89 -13.05
CA ASP A 106 -13.71 2.29 -12.73
C ASP A 106 -12.66 2.63 -11.65
N CYS A 107 -11.52 3.14 -12.12
CA CYS A 107 -10.35 3.41 -11.30
C CYS A 107 -9.50 4.50 -11.96
N ILE A 108 -8.85 5.32 -11.15
CA ILE A 108 -7.95 6.39 -11.58
C ILE A 108 -6.59 5.78 -11.91
N VAL A 109 -6.04 6.09 -13.08
CA VAL A 109 -4.64 5.73 -13.40
C VAL A 109 -3.75 6.91 -13.02
N PRO A 110 -2.85 6.78 -12.03
CA PRO A 110 -1.96 7.88 -11.65
C PRO A 110 -1.06 8.31 -12.82
N PRO A 111 -0.62 9.58 -12.88
CA PRO A 111 0.26 10.07 -13.94
C PRO A 111 1.66 9.41 -13.88
N GLN A 112 2.08 8.96 -12.69
CA GLN A 112 3.29 8.18 -12.54
C GLN A 112 3.08 6.77 -13.11
N HIS A 113 4.10 6.27 -13.82
CA HIS A 113 4.03 4.95 -14.45
C HIS A 113 4.20 3.85 -13.41
N ILE A 114 3.08 3.39 -12.85
CA ILE A 114 3.04 2.27 -11.91
C ILE A 114 2.85 0.97 -12.68
N GLU A 115 3.84 0.10 -12.62
CA GLU A 115 3.79 -1.24 -13.22
C GLU A 115 2.98 -2.22 -12.36
N ARG A 116 3.15 -2.13 -11.04
CA ARG A 116 2.47 -2.98 -10.06
C ARG A 116 2.33 -2.32 -8.71
N PHE A 117 1.32 -2.73 -7.97
CA PHE A 117 1.18 -2.36 -6.57
C PHE A 117 1.98 -3.31 -5.68
N MET A 118 2.75 -2.73 -4.76
CA MET A 118 3.62 -3.47 -3.87
C MET A 118 3.54 -2.88 -2.46
N SER A 119 3.46 -3.74 -1.47
CA SER A 119 3.43 -3.34 -0.06
C SER A 119 4.78 -2.77 0.39
N GLY A 120 4.83 -2.21 1.59
CA GLY A 120 6.06 -1.69 2.19
C GLY A 120 7.16 -2.73 2.36
N LYS A 121 6.80 -3.98 2.63
CA LYS A 121 7.74 -5.11 2.71
C LYS A 121 7.95 -5.85 1.39
N GLY A 122 7.45 -5.31 0.29
CA GLY A 122 7.69 -5.88 -1.04
C GLY A 122 6.69 -6.94 -1.49
N ILE A 123 5.56 -7.12 -0.79
CA ILE A 123 4.53 -8.09 -1.16
C ILE A 123 3.76 -7.56 -2.37
N HIS A 124 3.59 -8.40 -3.40
CA HIS A 124 2.86 -8.05 -4.60
C HIS A 124 2.15 -9.26 -5.19
N LEU A 125 1.16 -9.01 -6.07
CA LEU A 125 0.42 -10.08 -6.74
C LEU A 125 1.36 -11.01 -7.51
N GLY A 126 1.01 -12.30 -7.53
CA GLY A 126 1.80 -13.37 -8.15
C GLY A 126 2.87 -14.00 -7.25
N MET A 127 3.15 -13.44 -6.07
CA MET A 127 4.00 -14.13 -5.08
C MET A 127 3.39 -15.47 -4.65
N SER A 128 4.24 -16.44 -4.36
CA SER A 128 3.82 -17.70 -3.76
C SER A 128 3.52 -17.53 -2.28
N ARG A 129 2.76 -18.48 -1.74
CA ARG A 129 2.49 -18.57 -0.30
C ARG A 129 3.77 -18.57 0.53
N LYS A 130 4.78 -19.33 0.09
CA LYS A 130 6.07 -19.43 0.78
C LYS A 130 6.80 -18.09 0.82
N GLU A 131 6.75 -17.30 -0.26
CA GLU A 131 7.38 -15.98 -0.31
C GLU A 131 6.72 -15.01 0.68
N VAL A 132 5.38 -14.98 0.73
CA VAL A 132 4.64 -14.12 1.68
C VAL A 132 4.96 -14.51 3.13
N ILE A 133 4.93 -15.80 3.47
CA ILE A 133 5.28 -16.28 4.83
C ILE A 133 6.73 -15.95 5.18
N ASN A 134 7.65 -16.03 4.22
CA ASN A 134 9.04 -15.67 4.47
C ASN A 134 9.21 -14.18 4.78
N ILE A 135 8.36 -13.32 4.22
CA ILE A 135 8.37 -11.88 4.52
C ILE A 135 7.79 -11.64 5.91
N LEU A 136 6.55 -12.09 6.16
CA LEU A 136 5.76 -11.75 7.34
C LEU A 136 6.05 -12.61 8.58
N GLY A 137 6.69 -13.76 8.39
CA GLY A 137 6.99 -14.70 9.46
C GLY A 137 5.82 -15.61 9.83
N LYS A 138 5.95 -16.28 10.98
CA LYS A 138 4.94 -17.21 11.53
C LYS A 138 3.83 -16.45 12.28
N GLY A 139 2.86 -17.18 12.81
CA GLY A 139 1.74 -16.60 13.58
C GLY A 139 0.58 -16.16 12.71
N TYR A 140 0.35 -16.88 11.60
CA TYR A 140 -0.80 -16.70 10.74
C TYR A 140 -1.81 -17.82 10.96
N GLU A 141 -3.06 -17.54 10.62
CA GLU A 141 -4.12 -18.53 10.47
C GLU A 141 -4.29 -18.91 9.00
N GLU A 142 -4.68 -20.15 8.73
CA GLU A 142 -4.97 -20.63 7.37
C GLU A 142 -6.45 -20.96 7.24
N HIS A 143 -7.06 -20.46 6.17
CA HIS A 143 -8.41 -20.83 5.77
C HIS A 143 -8.37 -21.37 4.35
N ALA A 144 -8.84 -22.61 4.16
CA ALA A 144 -8.86 -23.26 2.87
C ALA A 144 -10.29 -23.36 2.34
N TYR A 145 -10.50 -22.86 1.14
CA TYR A 145 -11.71 -22.97 0.35
C TYR A 145 -11.41 -23.79 -0.92
N PRO A 146 -12.43 -24.34 -1.61
CA PRO A 146 -12.20 -25.21 -2.77
C PRO A 146 -11.30 -24.63 -3.88
N GLU A 147 -11.33 -23.30 -4.08
CA GLU A 147 -10.57 -22.63 -5.14
C GLU A 147 -9.56 -21.60 -4.62
N GLU A 148 -9.48 -21.41 -3.31
CA GLU A 148 -8.73 -20.32 -2.70
C GLU A 148 -8.18 -20.71 -1.34
N GLN A 149 -6.98 -20.24 -1.04
CA GLN A 149 -6.38 -20.33 0.29
C GLN A 149 -6.15 -18.93 0.81
N ILE A 150 -6.48 -18.71 2.08
CA ILE A 150 -6.28 -17.43 2.76
C ILE A 150 -5.28 -17.65 3.88
N ILE A 151 -4.34 -16.71 3.99
CA ILE A 151 -3.47 -16.57 5.15
C ILE A 151 -3.82 -15.26 5.84
N SER A 152 -4.14 -15.34 7.12
CA SER A 152 -4.58 -14.21 7.92
C SER A 152 -3.56 -13.93 9.02
N TYR A 153 -3.12 -12.69 9.13
CA TYR A 153 -2.34 -12.17 10.26
C TYR A 153 -3.23 -11.25 11.07
N ARG A 154 -3.13 -11.35 12.40
CA ARG A 154 -3.90 -10.56 13.36
C ARG A 154 -2.98 -10.02 14.44
N ILE A 155 -3.19 -8.76 14.80
CA ILE A 155 -2.61 -8.12 15.98
C ILE A 155 -3.77 -7.47 16.71
N ASP A 156 -4.11 -7.99 17.88
CA ASP A 156 -5.24 -7.55 18.72
C ASP A 156 -4.84 -7.42 20.21
N ASP A 157 -3.54 -7.50 20.50
CA ASP A 157 -3.00 -7.18 21.82
C ASP A 157 -3.07 -5.67 22.04
N LYS A 158 -3.96 -5.24 22.94
CA LYS A 158 -4.14 -3.84 23.36
C LYS A 158 -2.85 -3.16 23.86
N ASP A 159 -1.86 -3.95 24.29
CA ASP A 159 -0.57 -3.44 24.77
C ASP A 159 0.46 -3.30 23.63
N SER A 160 0.06 -3.62 22.39
CA SER A 160 0.86 -3.43 21.17
C SER A 160 1.15 -1.94 20.92
N PRO A 161 2.43 -1.54 20.83
CA PRO A 161 2.80 -0.15 20.51
C PRO A 161 2.24 0.33 19.17
N MET A 162 2.08 -0.57 18.19
CA MET A 162 1.45 -0.25 16.91
C MET A 162 -0.02 0.15 17.10
N LEU A 163 -0.81 -0.67 17.81
CA LEU A 163 -2.23 -0.42 17.99
C LEU A 163 -2.49 0.85 18.82
N GLN A 164 -1.69 1.08 19.86
CA GLN A 164 -1.81 2.27 20.71
C GLN A 164 -1.54 3.57 19.95
N ARG A 165 -0.57 3.58 19.04
CA ARG A 165 -0.25 4.77 18.23
C ARG A 165 -1.36 5.13 17.24
N HIS A 166 -2.02 4.12 16.69
CA HIS A 166 -3.10 4.30 15.72
C HIS A 166 -4.49 4.43 16.39
N ASN A 167 -4.55 4.28 17.72
CA ASN A 167 -5.79 4.18 18.49
C ASN A 167 -6.76 3.15 17.90
N ALA A 168 -6.24 1.99 17.51
CA ALA A 168 -6.99 0.94 16.83
C ALA A 168 -7.18 -0.29 17.74
N PRO A 169 -8.38 -0.89 17.81
CA PRO A 169 -8.60 -2.13 18.55
C PRO A 169 -7.90 -3.35 17.96
N GLY A 170 -7.57 -3.31 16.67
CA GLY A 170 -6.85 -4.40 16.01
C GLY A 170 -6.29 -3.99 14.65
N TYR A 171 -5.34 -4.78 14.18
CA TYR A 171 -4.79 -4.74 12.83
C TYR A 171 -4.94 -6.13 12.21
N TYR A 172 -5.22 -6.16 10.91
CA TYR A 172 -5.25 -7.40 10.16
C TYR A 172 -4.52 -7.27 8.83
N GLY A 173 -4.05 -8.42 8.33
CA GLY A 173 -3.56 -8.58 6.97
C GLY A 173 -4.03 -9.91 6.41
N GLN A 174 -4.71 -9.90 5.27
CA GLN A 174 -5.25 -11.09 4.62
C GLN A 174 -4.66 -11.25 3.22
N TYR A 175 -4.25 -12.47 2.90
CA TYR A 175 -3.53 -12.79 1.67
C TYR A 175 -4.21 -13.98 0.99
N TYR A 176 -4.75 -13.74 -0.20
CA TYR A 176 -5.61 -14.67 -0.93
C TYR A 176 -4.82 -15.32 -2.09
N PHE A 177 -4.79 -16.64 -2.11
CA PHE A 177 -3.99 -17.43 -3.04
C PHE A 177 -4.88 -18.34 -3.90
N LYS A 178 -4.64 -18.31 -5.21
CA LYS A 178 -5.18 -19.30 -6.17
C LYS A 178 -4.03 -20.00 -6.86
N ALA A 179 -4.06 -21.34 -6.92
CA ALA A 179 -2.97 -22.14 -7.47
C ALA A 179 -1.57 -21.72 -6.95
N ASN A 180 -1.46 -21.47 -5.64
CA ASN A 180 -0.23 -21.00 -4.97
C ASN A 180 0.31 -19.66 -5.51
N ARG A 181 -0.57 -18.77 -5.99
CA ARG A 181 -0.22 -17.41 -6.42
C ARG A 181 -1.12 -16.41 -5.72
N LEU A 182 -0.53 -15.38 -5.12
CA LEU A 182 -1.25 -14.27 -4.51
C LEU A 182 -2.06 -13.55 -5.58
N VAL A 183 -3.38 -13.49 -5.40
CA VAL A 183 -4.31 -12.84 -6.33
C VAL A 183 -4.97 -11.60 -5.74
N ARG A 184 -4.98 -11.51 -4.41
CA ARG A 184 -5.44 -10.35 -3.65
C ARG A 184 -4.71 -10.31 -2.31
N PHE A 185 -4.46 -9.11 -1.81
CA PHE A 185 -4.12 -8.91 -0.41
C PHE A 185 -4.78 -7.63 0.11
N GLU A 186 -5.09 -7.62 1.39
CA GLU A 186 -5.68 -6.46 2.07
C GLU A 186 -5.16 -6.36 3.49
N MET A 187 -5.12 -5.14 3.99
CA MET A 187 -4.59 -4.79 5.30
C MET A 187 -5.29 -3.56 5.81
N GLY A 188 -5.55 -3.54 7.10
CA GLY A 188 -6.27 -2.43 7.71
C GLY A 188 -6.19 -2.45 9.21
N PHE A 189 -6.63 -1.34 9.78
CA PHE A 189 -6.99 -1.28 11.19
C PHE A 189 -8.48 -1.56 11.32
N ASP A 190 -8.86 -2.27 12.37
CA ASP A 190 -10.26 -2.28 12.76
C ASP A 190 -10.62 -0.88 13.29
N PHE A 191 -11.82 -0.43 12.99
CA PHE A 191 -12.37 0.78 13.58
C PHE A 191 -13.62 0.44 14.39
N PRO A 192 -13.81 1.09 15.56
CA PRO A 192 -14.98 0.90 16.41
C PRO A 192 -16.27 1.48 15.82
#